data_AF-A0A447MUC1-F1
#
_entry.id   AF-A0A447MUC1-F1
#
_cell.length_a   1.000
_cell.length_b   1.000
_cell.length_c   1.000
_cell.angle_alpha   90.00
_cell.angle_beta   90.00
_cell.angle_gamma   90.00
#
_symmetry.space_group_name_H-M   'P 1'
#
loop_
_entity.id
_entity.type
_entity.pdbx_description
1 polymer ?
#
loop_
_entity_poly.entity_id
_entity_poly.type
_entity_poly.pdbx_seq_one_letter_code
_entity_poly.pdbx_strand_id
1 'polypeptide(L)'
;MEKASAWMKHNGFNKVWHIEGGIIEYARRARAQGLPVRFIGKNFVFDERMGERISDEVIAHCHQCGAPCDSHTNCKNDGCHLLFIQCPQCASKFNGCCSEQCCEELALPEERTAPTSRGSRERQQNF
;
A
#
# COMPACT_ATOMS: atom_id res chain seq x y z
N MET A 1 1.27 -7.35 -16.21
CA MET A 1 2.56 -7.93 -16.65
C MET A 1 2.52 -8.20 -18.15
N GLU A 2 1.61 -9.03 -18.65
CA GLU A 2 1.45 -9.35 -20.09
C GLU A 2 1.45 -8.15 -21.04
N LYS A 3 0.66 -7.11 -20.74
CA LYS A 3 0.57 -5.91 -21.59
C LYS A 3 1.90 -5.14 -21.68
N ALA A 4 2.65 -5.06 -20.58
CA ALA A 4 3.93 -4.37 -20.55
C ALA A 4 5.01 -5.16 -21.33
N SER A 5 5.07 -6.48 -21.12
CA SER A 5 6.00 -7.34 -21.87
C SER A 5 5.71 -7.32 -23.37
N ALA A 6 4.44 -7.31 -23.77
CA ALA A 6 4.03 -7.18 -25.17
C ALA A 6 4.44 -5.83 -25.77
N TRP A 7 4.23 -4.73 -25.05
CA TRP A 7 4.65 -3.40 -25.47
C TRP A 7 6.18 -3.30 -25.62
N MET A 8 6.95 -3.83 -24.67
CA MET A 8 8.42 -3.85 -24.76
C MET A 8 8.90 -4.65 -25.98
N LYS A 9 8.32 -5.83 -26.24
CA LYS A 9 8.65 -6.60 -27.44
C LYS A 9 8.33 -5.83 -28.72
N HIS A 10 7.18 -5.15 -28.77
CA HIS A 10 6.81 -4.29 -29.89
C HIS A 10 7.81 -3.15 -30.13
N ASN A 11 8.42 -2.62 -29.06
CA ASN A 11 9.44 -1.56 -29.12
C ASN A 11 10.88 -2.10 -29.35
N GLY A 12 11.04 -3.33 -29.82
CA GLY A 12 12.33 -3.88 -30.22
C GLY A 12 13.18 -4.47 -29.09
N PHE A 13 12.62 -4.66 -27.89
CA PHE A 13 13.32 -5.38 -26.83
C PHE A 13 13.25 -6.89 -27.07
N ASN A 14 14.40 -7.50 -27.37
CA ASN A 14 14.49 -8.92 -27.73
C ASN A 14 14.55 -9.89 -26.53
N LYS A 15 14.94 -9.41 -25.35
CA LYS A 15 15.08 -10.22 -24.13
C LYS A 15 14.20 -9.66 -23.02
N VAL A 16 12.93 -10.08 -23.02
CA VAL A 16 11.93 -9.66 -22.02
C VAL A 16 11.43 -10.89 -21.28
N TRP A 17 11.56 -10.87 -19.96
CA TRP A 17 11.12 -11.93 -19.05
C TRP A 17 10.18 -11.34 -18.00
N HIS A 18 9.21 -12.12 -17.54
CA HIS A 18 8.36 -11.77 -16.41
C HIS A 18 8.21 -13.00 -15.51
N ILE A 19 7.81 -12.77 -14.27
CA ILE A 19 7.51 -13.84 -13.31
C ILE A 19 6.12 -14.39 -13.62
N GLU A 20 6.05 -15.64 -14.08
CA GLU A 20 4.80 -16.35 -14.28
C GLU A 20 4.05 -16.49 -12.94
N GLY A 21 2.77 -16.11 -12.92
CA GLY A 21 1.94 -16.13 -11.70
C GLY A 21 2.26 -15.04 -10.67
N GLY A 22 3.23 -14.15 -10.98
CA GLY A 22 3.57 -13.01 -10.13
C GLY A 22 4.27 -13.38 -8.81
N ILE A 23 4.33 -12.41 -7.89
CA ILE A 23 5.13 -12.49 -6.66
C ILE A 23 4.66 -13.61 -5.72
N ILE A 24 3.34 -13.80 -5.58
CA ILE A 24 2.76 -14.83 -4.69
C ILE A 24 3.15 -16.23 -5.19
N GLU A 25 2.98 -16.49 -6.49
CA GLU A 25 3.36 -17.79 -7.07
C GLU A 25 4.87 -18.01 -7.03
N TYR A 26 5.67 -16.96 -7.27
CA TYR A 26 7.12 -17.01 -7.07
C TYR A 26 7.50 -17.46 -5.66
N ALA A 27 6.95 -16.81 -4.63
CA ALA A 27 7.26 -17.14 -3.24
C ALA A 27 6.83 -18.57 -2.90
N ARG A 28 5.66 -19.00 -3.39
CA ARG A 28 5.15 -20.37 -3.21
C ARG A 28 6.06 -21.41 -3.86
N ARG A 29 6.44 -21.23 -5.13
CA ARG A 29 7.34 -22.15 -5.86
C ARG A 29 8.73 -22.21 -5.23
N ALA A 30 9.30 -21.06 -4.86
CA ALA A 30 10.61 -21.00 -4.22
C ALA A 30 10.62 -21.79 -2.90
N ARG A 31 9.61 -21.56 -2.03
CA ARG A 31 9.46 -22.32 -0.77
C ARG A 31 9.27 -23.82 -1.01
N ALA A 32 8.41 -24.20 -1.96
CA ALA A 32 8.17 -25.60 -2.28
C ALA A 32 9.41 -26.33 -2.82
N GLN A 33 10.32 -25.61 -3.47
CA GLN A 33 11.57 -26.14 -4.02
C GLN A 33 12.75 -25.99 -3.06
N GLY A 34 12.55 -25.46 -1.85
CA GLY A 34 13.64 -25.18 -0.90
C GLY A 34 14.63 -24.11 -1.40
N LEU A 35 14.19 -23.24 -2.31
CA LEU A 35 15.00 -22.14 -2.85
C LEU A 35 14.90 -20.90 -1.94
N PRO A 36 15.96 -20.07 -1.88
CA PRO A 36 15.92 -18.83 -1.14
C PRO A 36 14.89 -17.85 -1.73
N VAL A 37 13.96 -17.40 -0.90
CA VAL A 37 13.02 -16.31 -1.24
C VAL A 37 13.75 -14.98 -1.14
N ARG A 38 13.78 -14.21 -2.23
CA ARG A 38 14.49 -12.91 -2.32
C ARG A 38 13.57 -11.70 -2.16
N PHE A 39 12.26 -11.92 -2.12
CA PHE A 39 11.30 -10.85 -1.83
C PHE A 39 11.36 -10.51 -0.34
N ILE A 40 11.39 -9.22 -0.03
CA ILE A 40 11.51 -8.71 1.34
C ILE A 40 10.22 -7.95 1.71
N GLY A 41 9.59 -8.34 2.80
CA GLY A 41 8.45 -7.68 3.44
C GLY A 41 7.07 -8.19 3.03
N LYS A 42 6.10 -7.27 2.99
CA LYS A 42 4.69 -7.53 2.66
C LYS A 42 4.44 -7.26 1.19
N ASN A 43 3.86 -8.21 0.48
CA ASN A 43 3.32 -7.95 -0.85
C ASN A 43 1.91 -7.38 -0.71
N PHE A 44 1.67 -6.17 -1.21
CA PHE A 44 0.33 -5.58 -1.21
C PHE A 44 -0.60 -6.38 -2.13
N VAL A 45 -1.82 -6.67 -1.66
CA VAL A 45 -2.88 -7.33 -2.44
C VAL A 45 -4.13 -6.46 -2.46
N PHE A 46 -4.86 -6.50 -3.58
CA PHE A 46 -6.01 -5.64 -3.85
C PHE A 46 -7.33 -6.24 -3.33
N ASP A 47 -7.30 -6.74 -2.11
CA ASP A 47 -8.47 -7.24 -1.40
C ASP A 47 -8.41 -6.82 0.07
N GLU A 48 -9.39 -7.24 0.87
CA GLU A 48 -9.52 -6.86 2.28
C GLU A 48 -8.30 -7.22 3.15
N ARG A 49 -7.45 -8.17 2.70
CA ARG A 49 -6.23 -8.54 3.43
C ARG A 49 -5.18 -7.43 3.41
N MET A 50 -5.23 -6.54 2.40
CA MET A 50 -4.29 -5.42 2.18
C MET A 50 -2.81 -5.80 2.10
N GLY A 51 -2.50 -7.10 2.09
CA GLY A 51 -1.19 -7.64 1.81
C GLY A 51 -0.99 -9.04 2.35
N GLU A 52 -0.01 -9.72 1.78
CA GLU A 52 0.44 -11.05 2.15
C GLU A 52 1.88 -10.96 2.66
N ARG A 53 2.14 -11.51 3.86
CA ARG A 53 3.50 -11.56 4.41
C ARG A 53 4.33 -12.55 3.61
N ILE A 54 5.42 -12.09 3.00
CA ILE A 54 6.37 -12.97 2.31
C ILE A 54 7.62 -13.20 3.15
N SER A 55 8.09 -12.17 3.84
CA SER A 55 9.15 -12.27 4.85
C SER A 55 8.86 -11.36 6.05
N ASP A 56 9.61 -11.55 7.13
CA ASP A 56 9.36 -10.90 8.43
C ASP A 56 9.89 -9.47 8.51
N GLU A 57 10.74 -9.07 7.56
CA GLU A 57 11.30 -7.73 7.51
C GLU A 57 10.22 -6.68 7.25
N VAL A 58 10.15 -5.69 8.14
CA VAL A 58 9.31 -4.50 7.98
C VAL A 58 10.14 -3.42 7.31
N ILE A 59 9.82 -3.10 6.05
CA ILE A 59 10.57 -2.13 5.22
C ILE A 59 9.94 -0.74 5.18
N ALA A 60 8.85 -0.53 5.94
CA ALA A 60 8.09 0.70 5.93
C ALA A 60 7.91 1.27 7.34
N HIS A 61 7.44 2.51 7.39
CA HIS A 61 7.24 3.24 8.63
C HIS A 61 5.85 3.86 8.65
N CYS A 62 5.28 3.99 9.84
CA CYS A 62 4.03 4.70 10.04
C CYS A 62 4.16 6.15 9.56
N HIS A 63 3.23 6.59 8.71
CA HIS A 63 3.26 7.95 8.17
C HIS A 63 3.00 9.04 9.22
N GLN A 64 2.52 8.68 10.42
CA GLN A 64 2.15 9.65 11.45
C GLN A 64 3.19 9.77 12.58
N CYS A 65 3.89 8.69 12.92
CA CYS A 65 4.87 8.70 14.01
C CYS A 65 6.27 8.19 13.60
N GLY A 66 6.43 7.68 12.38
CA GLY A 66 7.70 7.11 11.91
C GLY A 66 8.06 5.75 12.52
N ALA A 67 7.25 5.17 13.41
CA ALA A 67 7.53 3.84 13.97
C ALA A 67 7.49 2.76 12.86
N PRO A 68 8.39 1.76 12.88
CA PRO A 68 8.37 0.67 11.90
C PRO A 68 7.03 -0.08 11.90
N CYS A 69 6.33 -0.07 10.77
CA CYS A 69 5.16 -0.90 10.51
C CYS A 69 4.86 -0.92 9.00
N ASP A 70 4.10 -1.91 8.53
CA ASP A 70 3.72 -2.06 7.12
C ASP A 70 2.22 -2.36 6.93
N SER A 71 1.42 -2.00 7.94
CA SER A 71 -0.04 -2.10 7.93
C SER A 71 -0.64 -0.98 7.08
N HIS A 72 -1.06 -1.34 5.88
CA HIS A 72 -1.84 -0.48 5.02
C HIS A 72 -3.25 -0.29 5.59
N THR A 73 -3.73 0.95 5.60
CA THR A 73 -5.01 1.38 6.17
C THR A 73 -5.64 2.41 5.24
N ASN A 74 -6.93 2.28 4.96
CA ASN A 74 -7.70 3.36 4.34
C ASN A 74 -8.09 4.36 5.42
N CYS A 75 -7.87 5.65 5.16
CA CYS A 75 -8.38 6.70 6.03
C CYS A 75 -9.90 6.54 6.19
N LYS A 76 -10.37 6.52 7.44
CA LYS A 76 -11.81 6.37 7.74
C LYS A 76 -12.67 7.57 7.35
N ASN A 77 -12.06 8.72 7.09
CA ASN A 77 -12.75 9.82 6.43
C ASN A 77 -13.00 9.46 4.97
N ASP A 78 -14.26 9.16 4.64
CA ASP A 78 -14.70 8.76 3.31
C ASP A 78 -14.36 9.79 2.22
N GLY A 79 -14.29 11.09 2.54
CA GLY A 79 -13.91 12.11 1.57
C GLY A 79 -12.41 12.09 1.19
N CYS A 80 -11.56 11.43 1.98
CA CYS A 80 -10.11 11.46 1.81
C CYS A 80 -9.61 10.41 0.81
N HIS A 81 -10.13 9.17 0.91
CA HIS A 81 -9.69 8.00 0.13
C HIS A 81 -8.18 7.71 0.16
N LEU A 82 -7.45 8.23 1.16
CA LEU A 82 -6.02 7.98 1.27
C LEU A 82 -5.76 6.59 1.85
N LEU A 83 -5.07 5.75 1.08
CA LEU A 83 -4.44 4.52 1.55
C LEU A 83 -3.03 4.85 2.07
N PHE A 84 -2.75 4.55 3.33
CA PHE A 84 -1.49 4.91 4.00
C PHE A 84 -1.04 3.86 5.01
N ILE A 85 0.16 4.00 5.56
CA ILE A 85 0.71 3.07 6.55
C ILE A 85 0.51 3.62 7.96
N GLN A 86 -0.19 2.85 8.81
CA GLN A 86 -0.56 3.24 10.16
C GLN A 86 -0.21 2.16 11.18
N CYS A 87 0.51 2.53 12.24
CA CYS A 87 0.74 1.62 13.36
C CYS A 87 -0.50 1.55 14.29
N PRO A 88 -0.67 0.49 15.08
CA PRO A 88 -1.84 0.34 15.96
C PRO A 88 -2.03 1.49 16.96
N GLN A 89 -0.92 2.07 17.46
CA GLN A 89 -0.96 3.21 18.37
C GLN A 89 -1.55 4.45 17.68
N CYS A 90 -1.10 4.75 16.45
CA CYS A 90 -1.66 5.86 15.69
C CYS A 90 -3.08 5.58 15.20
N ALA A 91 -3.42 4.33 14.87
CA ALA A 91 -4.80 3.95 14.54
C ALA A 91 -5.77 4.27 15.69
N SER A 92 -5.32 4.03 16.93
CA SER A 92 -6.09 4.39 18.13
C SER A 92 -6.12 5.90 18.36
N LYS A 93 -4.97 6.60 18.23
CA LYS A 93 -4.86 8.05 18.44
C LYS A 93 -5.69 8.87 17.43
N PHE A 94 -5.70 8.45 16.16
CA PHE A 94 -6.33 9.17 15.06
C PHE A 94 -7.63 8.51 14.60
N ASN A 95 -8.22 7.61 15.39
CA ASN A 95 -9.46 6.89 15.04
C ASN A 95 -9.44 6.19 13.65
N GLY A 96 -8.27 5.82 13.14
CA GLY A 96 -8.09 5.25 11.79
C GLY A 96 -8.02 6.28 10.65
N CYS A 97 -7.94 7.57 10.95
CA CYS A 97 -7.73 8.63 9.98
C CYS A 97 -6.23 8.92 9.76
N CYS A 98 -5.90 9.53 8.62
CA CYS A 98 -4.52 9.84 8.24
C CYS A 98 -3.97 11.11 8.91
N SER A 99 -4.83 12.01 9.39
CA SER A 99 -4.47 13.29 10.01
C SER A 99 -5.50 13.73 11.05
N GLU A 100 -5.16 14.72 11.87
CA GLU A 100 -6.10 15.35 12.82
C GLU A 100 -7.29 15.97 12.07
N GLN A 101 -7.04 16.67 10.96
CA GLN A 101 -8.08 17.21 10.09
C GLN A 101 -9.08 16.12 9.64
N CYS A 102 -8.60 14.96 9.20
CA CYS A 102 -9.49 13.87 8.82
C CYS A 102 -10.24 13.26 10.02
N CYS A 103 -9.73 13.39 11.25
CA CYS A 103 -10.47 13.00 12.45
C CYS A 103 -11.61 13.99 12.72
N GLU A 104 -11.34 15.29 12.57
CA GLU A 104 -12.32 16.35 12.74
C GLU A 104 -13.43 16.24 11.69
N GLU A 105 -13.09 16.05 10.42
CA GLU A 105 -14.04 15.86 9.32
C GLU A 105 -14.91 14.61 9.53
N LEU A 106 -14.33 13.50 9.99
CA LEU A 106 -15.07 12.27 10.31
C LEU A 106 -16.09 12.48 11.46
N ALA A 107 -15.82 13.40 12.39
CA ALA A 107 -16.69 13.68 13.53
C ALA A 107 -17.84 14.65 13.20
N LEU A 108 -17.85 15.28 12.01
CA LEU A 108 -18.91 16.19 11.62
C LEU A 108 -20.20 15.42 11.26
N PRO A 109 -21.39 15.94 11.64
CA PRO A 109 -22.66 15.36 11.23
C PRO A 109 -22.86 15.47 9.70
N GLU A 110 -23.48 14.45 9.10
CA GLU A 110 -23.64 14.24 7.65
C GLU A 110 -24.22 15.44 6.88
N GLU A 111 -24.98 16.33 7.53
CA GLU A 111 -25.54 17.54 6.91
C GLU A 111 -24.48 18.59 6.52
N ARG A 112 -23.24 18.50 7.04
CA ARG A 112 -22.15 19.45 6.76
C ARG A 112 -21.00 18.86 5.94
N THR A 113 -21.04 17.58 5.58
CA THR A 113 -20.07 16.96 4.68
C THR A 113 -20.41 17.30 3.23
N ALA A 114 -20.29 18.58 2.87
CA ALA A 114 -20.12 18.93 1.45
C ALA A 114 -18.84 18.23 0.98
N PRO A 115 -18.80 17.64 -0.24
CA PRO A 115 -17.58 17.04 -0.76
C PRO A 115 -16.54 18.15 -0.91
N THR A 116 -15.65 18.29 0.08
CA THR A 116 -14.50 19.18 0.01
C THR A 116 -13.65 18.67 -1.14
N SER A 117 -13.68 19.43 -2.21
CA SER A 117 -13.03 19.13 -3.47
C SER A 117 -11.55 18.84 -3.25
N ARG A 118 -11.12 17.65 -3.69
CA ARG A 118 -9.74 17.26 -4.05
C ARG A 118 -8.68 17.86 -3.12
N GLY A 119 -8.30 17.11 -2.09
CA GLY A 119 -7.04 17.33 -1.39
C GLY A 119 -5.92 17.56 -2.40
N SER A 120 -5.36 18.77 -2.39
CA SER A 120 -4.18 19.16 -3.14
C SER A 120 -3.06 18.20 -2.74
N ARG A 121 -2.70 17.32 -3.66
CA ARG A 121 -1.51 16.46 -3.54
C ARG A 121 -0.27 17.34 -3.66
N GLU A 122 0.11 18.01 -2.57
CA GLU A 122 1.52 18.36 -2.39
C GLU A 122 2.25 17.06 -2.13
N ARG A 123 2.79 16.48 -3.21
CA ARG A 123 3.82 15.46 -3.10
C ARG A 123 4.97 16.11 -2.33
N GLN A 124 5.10 15.80 -1.05
CA GLN A 124 6.38 15.91 -0.38
C GLN A 124 7.34 14.96 -1.10
N GLN A 125 8.00 15.50 -2.13
CA GLN A 125 9.26 14.99 -2.62
C GLN A 125 10.27 15.28 -1.52
N ASN A 126 10.59 14.28 -0.71
CA ASN A 126 11.81 14.25 0.09
C ASN A 126 12.15 12.77 0.32
N PHE A 127 12.95 12.24 -0.60
CA PHE A 127 13.88 11.14 -0.34
C PHE A 127 15.27 11.77 -0.25
#